data_AF-A0A2B0W4U2-F1
#
_entry.id   AF-A0A2B0W4U2-F1
#
_cell.length_a   1.000
_cell.length_b   1.000
_cell.length_c   1.000
_cell.angle_alpha   90.00
_cell.angle_beta   90.00
_cell.angle_gamma   90.00
#
_symmetry.space_group_name_H-M   'P 1'
#
loop_
_entity.id
_entity.type
_entity.pdbx_description
1 polymer ?
#
loop_
_entity_poly.entity_id
_entity_poly.type
_entity_poly.pdbx_seq_one_letter_code
_entity_poly.pdbx_strand_id
1 'polypeptide(L)'
;EKLQAYDTNGVAYKYEVKEQPVSGYKPEVKGYDITNTKVAKLTVEGTKTWNDNNATDRPSSIKVDLLQNGKVVDTKEATAATNWKYAFADVEAYDANGVAYKYEVKEQPVAGYQSDVHGYDITNTKVGGTKVEGSKTWKDGNTKDRPEMIKVDLLQNGKVIATQEVSKASEWKYVFTDLAAYDAEGNAYKYEVKEQPVDGYKSEVHGYDITNTKVGETKVEGTKTWKDGNVKDRPEMIKIDLLQNGKVIATKEVSAAGEWKYAFTDLAAYDENGVAYKYEVKEQPVDGYKSEVKGYDITNTRVGETKVEGTKTWKDDNAKDRPKMIKVDLLQNGKVIATKEVSAADEWKYAFTDLAAYDAEGNAYKYEVKEQPVNGYKSEVHGYDITNTKDPKDPSTDPKDPSVDSKNPPTQENAKTSVWLPKTGGTSMDMISYIAGMLLLALGGFVFVRQRMR
;
A
#
# COMPACT_ATOMS: atom_id res chain seq x y z
N GLU A 1 -78.70 71.73 47.32
CA GLU A 1 -79.78 72.73 47.20
C GLU A 1 -80.97 72.10 46.48
N LYS A 2 -82.21 72.53 46.74
CA LYS A 2 -83.39 72.04 46.01
C LYS A 2 -83.49 72.80 44.68
N LEU A 3 -83.31 72.09 43.56
CA LEU A 3 -83.52 72.63 42.22
C LEU A 3 -85.02 72.87 41.99
N GLN A 4 -85.38 73.90 41.22
CA GLN A 4 -86.78 74.20 40.89
C GLN A 4 -87.35 73.11 39.96
N ALA A 5 -88.60 72.68 40.16
CA ALA A 5 -89.16 71.62 39.30
C ALA A 5 -89.75 72.16 37.98
N TYR A 6 -90.21 73.41 37.98
CA TYR A 6 -90.92 74.04 36.85
C TYR A 6 -90.49 75.50 36.68
N ASP A 7 -90.52 75.99 35.44
CA ASP A 7 -90.31 77.40 35.13
C ASP A 7 -91.52 78.28 35.53
N THR A 8 -91.40 79.59 35.34
CA THR A 8 -92.47 80.56 35.66
C THR A 8 -93.75 80.36 34.85
N ASN A 9 -93.72 79.50 33.82
CA ASN A 9 -94.85 79.16 32.95
C ASN A 9 -95.39 77.74 33.21
N GLY A 10 -94.86 77.00 34.19
CA GLY A 10 -95.28 75.65 34.54
C GLY A 10 -94.66 74.53 33.68
N VAL A 11 -93.62 74.81 32.89
CA VAL A 11 -92.90 73.80 32.09
C VAL A 11 -91.83 73.15 32.97
N ALA A 12 -91.78 71.81 32.98
CA ALA A 12 -90.81 71.08 33.79
C ALA A 12 -89.37 71.35 33.31
N TYR A 13 -88.47 71.69 34.24
CA TYR A 13 -87.05 71.81 33.91
C TYR A 13 -86.45 70.43 33.63
N LYS A 14 -85.70 70.31 32.53
CA LYS A 14 -84.85 69.15 32.27
C LYS A 14 -83.44 69.44 32.77
N TYR A 15 -83.02 68.70 33.79
CA TYR A 15 -81.67 68.79 34.33
C TYR A 15 -80.76 67.77 33.66
N GLU A 16 -79.55 68.20 33.30
CA GLU A 16 -78.50 67.37 32.74
C GLU A 16 -77.22 67.58 33.53
N VAL A 17 -76.45 66.51 33.75
CA VAL A 17 -75.12 66.59 34.37
C VAL A 17 -74.07 66.47 33.29
N LYS A 18 -73.01 67.28 33.41
CA LYS A 18 -71.83 67.24 32.55
C LYS A 18 -70.60 67.29 33.44
N GLU A 19 -69.61 66.49 33.11
CA GLU A 19 -68.31 66.57 33.74
C GLU A 19 -67.40 67.54 32.97
N GLN A 20 -66.56 68.27 33.69
CA GLN A 20 -65.43 68.95 33.07
C GLN A 20 -64.40 67.91 32.59
N PRO A 21 -63.69 68.14 31.47
CA PRO A 21 -62.70 67.19 30.98
C PRO A 21 -61.65 66.84 32.06
N VAL A 22 -61.53 65.55 32.37
CA VAL A 22 -60.50 65.01 33.27
C VAL A 22 -59.40 64.34 32.43
N SER A 23 -58.16 64.83 32.56
CA SER A 23 -57.04 64.29 31.79
C SER A 23 -56.83 62.79 32.08
N GLY A 24 -56.76 61.97 31.03
CA GLY A 24 -56.57 60.52 31.14
C GLY A 24 -57.83 59.73 31.52
N TYR A 25 -59.01 60.36 31.50
CA TYR A 25 -60.29 59.71 31.74
C TYR A 25 -61.31 60.07 30.67
N LYS A 26 -62.16 59.10 30.31
CA LYS A 26 -63.28 59.27 29.41
C LYS A 26 -64.59 59.14 30.21
N PRO A 27 -65.40 60.20 30.31
CA PRO A 27 -66.67 60.14 31.03
C PRO A 27 -67.77 59.50 30.19
N GLU A 28 -68.61 58.68 30.83
CA GLU A 28 -69.88 58.19 30.31
C GLU A 28 -71.00 58.64 31.27
N VAL A 29 -72.00 59.36 30.76
CA VAL A 29 -73.15 59.85 31.54
C VAL A 29 -74.37 58.98 31.28
N LYS A 30 -74.91 58.35 32.32
CA LYS A 30 -76.16 57.57 32.28
C LYS A 30 -77.15 58.13 33.30
N GLY A 31 -78.08 58.95 32.83
CA GLY A 31 -78.99 59.70 33.71
C GLY A 31 -78.22 60.76 34.49
N TYR A 32 -78.07 60.55 35.80
CA TYR A 32 -77.29 61.42 36.69
C TYR A 32 -75.97 60.80 37.16
N ASP A 33 -75.70 59.54 36.81
CA ASP A 33 -74.46 58.85 37.13
C ASP A 33 -73.39 59.16 36.06
N ILE A 34 -72.18 59.49 36.52
CA ILE A 34 -71.00 59.72 35.68
C ILE A 34 -69.98 58.63 36.00
N THR A 35 -69.66 57.79 35.01
CA THR A 35 -68.59 56.79 35.11
C THR A 35 -67.36 57.27 34.36
N ASN A 36 -66.22 57.32 35.05
CA ASN A 36 -64.95 57.68 34.44
C ASN A 36 -64.08 56.45 34.19
N THR A 37 -63.83 56.15 32.92
CA THR A 37 -62.92 55.07 32.53
C THR A 37 -61.54 55.65 32.22
N LYS A 38 -60.49 55.09 32.84
CA LYS A 38 -59.10 55.51 32.58
C LYS A 38 -58.74 55.17 31.13
N VAL A 39 -58.21 56.14 30.40
CA VAL A 39 -57.74 55.98 29.02
C VAL A 39 -56.30 56.45 28.92
N ALA A 40 -55.47 55.65 28.29
CA ALA A 40 -54.09 55.99 27.97
C ALA A 40 -53.68 55.20 26.73
N LYS A 41 -52.82 55.78 25.90
CA LYS A 41 -52.21 55.11 24.76
C LYS A 41 -50.76 54.80 25.07
N LEU A 42 -50.28 53.66 24.58
CA LEU A 42 -48.90 53.23 24.70
C LEU A 42 -48.34 52.85 23.34
N THR A 43 -47.01 52.78 23.29
CA THR A 43 -46.29 52.23 22.14
C THR A 43 -45.63 50.93 22.60
N VAL A 44 -45.90 49.83 21.90
CA VAL A 44 -45.16 48.58 22.06
C VAL A 44 -44.11 48.56 20.98
N GLU A 45 -42.84 48.63 21.36
CA GLU A 45 -41.73 48.59 20.44
C GLU A 45 -40.72 47.53 20.85
N GLY A 46 -40.05 46.98 19.85
CA GLY A 46 -39.08 45.91 20.03
C GLY A 46 -38.06 45.89 18.91
N THR A 47 -37.00 45.14 19.15
CA THR A 47 -35.92 44.92 18.21
C THR A 47 -35.83 43.45 17.82
N LYS A 48 -35.34 43.19 16.61
CA LYS A 48 -35.06 41.86 16.11
C LYS A 48 -33.56 41.66 15.98
N THR A 49 -33.05 40.65 16.67
CA THR A 49 -31.66 40.19 16.63
C THR A 49 -31.55 38.86 15.87
N TRP A 50 -30.46 38.70 15.13
CA TRP A 50 -30.14 37.49 14.38
C TRP A 50 -28.84 36.87 14.90
N ASN A 51 -28.94 35.67 15.46
CA ASN A 51 -27.83 34.81 15.86
C ASN A 51 -27.60 33.77 14.77
N ASP A 52 -26.91 34.18 13.70
CA ASP A 52 -26.79 33.38 12.47
C ASP A 52 -25.47 33.59 11.72
N ASN A 53 -24.52 34.26 12.37
CA ASN A 53 -23.23 34.66 11.81
C ASN A 53 -23.33 35.33 10.42
N ASN A 54 -24.32 36.22 10.23
CA ASN A 54 -24.58 36.92 8.96
C ASN A 54 -24.87 35.97 7.80
N ALA A 55 -25.68 34.96 8.07
CA ALA A 55 -26.18 34.00 7.11
C ALA A 55 -26.68 34.65 5.80
N THR A 56 -26.23 34.12 4.65
CA THR A 56 -26.60 34.63 3.32
C THR A 56 -28.03 34.29 2.91
N ASP A 57 -28.61 33.28 3.54
CA ASP A 57 -29.99 32.81 3.37
C ASP A 57 -30.97 33.42 4.39
N ARG A 58 -30.55 34.47 5.13
CA ARG A 58 -31.44 35.22 6.03
C ARG A 58 -32.62 35.81 5.23
N PRO A 59 -33.87 35.68 5.71
CA PRO A 59 -35.02 36.28 5.04
C PRO A 59 -34.93 37.82 5.03
N SER A 60 -35.53 38.45 4.03
CA SER A 60 -35.54 39.91 3.89
C SER A 60 -36.46 40.62 4.90
N SER A 61 -37.45 39.91 5.43
CA SER A 61 -38.38 40.40 6.45
C SER A 61 -38.85 39.28 7.38
N ILE A 62 -39.39 39.68 8.53
CA ILE A 62 -40.17 38.82 9.44
C ILE A 62 -41.51 39.48 9.72
N LYS A 63 -42.48 38.70 10.18
CA LYS A 63 -43.77 39.20 10.67
C LYS A 63 -43.87 39.00 12.18
N VAL A 64 -44.13 40.09 12.88
CA VAL A 64 -44.32 40.14 14.33
C VAL A 64 -45.78 40.46 14.61
N ASP A 65 -46.45 39.57 15.32
CA ASP A 65 -47.83 39.75 15.78
C ASP A 65 -47.84 40.41 17.16
N LEU A 66 -48.67 41.44 17.35
CA LEU A 66 -48.99 42.00 18.66
C LEU A 66 -50.19 41.25 19.24
N LEU A 67 -50.01 40.67 20.43
CA LEU A 67 -51.06 39.98 21.16
C LEU A 67 -51.57 40.87 22.30
N GLN A 68 -52.86 41.16 22.30
CA GLN A 68 -53.58 41.80 23.40
C GLN A 68 -54.35 40.72 24.17
N ASN A 69 -54.01 40.50 25.43
CA ASN A 69 -54.58 39.44 26.28
C ASN A 69 -54.60 38.06 25.58
N GLY A 70 -53.54 37.74 24.83
CA GLY A 70 -53.38 36.48 24.12
C GLY A 70 -54.03 36.42 22.71
N LYS A 71 -54.72 37.47 22.26
CA LYS A 71 -55.31 37.53 20.91
C LYS A 71 -54.50 38.45 20.01
N VAL A 72 -54.19 38.01 18.79
CA VAL A 72 -53.55 38.85 17.78
C VAL A 72 -54.46 40.03 17.42
N VAL A 73 -53.94 41.25 17.51
CA VAL A 73 -54.67 42.50 17.22
C VAL A 73 -54.02 43.34 16.12
N ASP A 74 -52.73 43.18 15.88
CA ASP A 74 -52.01 43.83 14.78
C ASP A 74 -50.79 42.98 14.38
N THR A 75 -50.24 43.21 13.19
CA THR A 75 -49.03 42.57 12.67
C THR A 75 -48.14 43.61 12.01
N LYS A 76 -46.84 43.59 12.33
CA LYS A 76 -45.83 44.45 11.69
C LYS A 76 -44.73 43.63 11.04
N GLU A 77 -44.19 44.17 9.96
CA GLU A 77 -42.98 43.65 9.34
C GLU A 77 -41.75 44.38 9.89
N ALA A 78 -40.73 43.60 10.26
CA ALA A 78 -39.39 44.11 10.55
C ALA A 78 -38.44 43.69 9.42
N THR A 79 -37.63 44.64 8.94
CA THR A 79 -36.72 44.43 7.79
C THR A 79 -35.37 45.05 8.08
N ALA A 80 -34.38 44.77 7.23
CA ALA A 80 -33.10 45.47 7.29
C ALA A 80 -33.24 47.00 7.11
N ALA A 81 -34.20 47.47 6.29
CA ALA A 81 -34.44 48.90 6.06
C ALA A 81 -34.98 49.61 7.31
N THR A 82 -35.66 48.90 8.22
CA THR A 82 -36.10 49.43 9.51
C THR A 82 -35.06 49.22 10.62
N ASN A 83 -33.83 48.85 10.26
CA ASN A 83 -32.80 48.39 11.20
C ASN A 83 -33.31 47.29 12.14
N TRP A 84 -34.17 46.40 11.62
CA TRP A 84 -34.80 45.32 12.38
C TRP A 84 -35.57 45.80 13.63
N LYS A 85 -36.08 47.04 13.60
CA LYS A 85 -36.97 47.57 14.63
C LYS A 85 -38.41 47.54 14.15
N TYR A 86 -39.34 47.42 15.09
CA TYR A 86 -40.77 47.51 14.86
C TYR A 86 -41.47 48.19 16.04
N ALA A 87 -42.58 48.86 15.76
CA ALA A 87 -43.38 49.54 16.76
C ALA A 87 -44.87 49.48 16.41
N PHE A 88 -45.68 49.25 17.45
CA PHE A 88 -47.13 49.34 17.44
C PHE A 88 -47.51 50.58 18.24
N ALA A 89 -47.76 51.69 17.53
CA ALA A 89 -48.11 52.96 18.15
C ALA A 89 -49.60 53.04 18.49
N ASP A 90 -49.93 53.91 19.44
CA ASP A 90 -51.31 54.28 19.79
C ASP A 90 -52.21 53.10 20.23
N VAL A 91 -51.64 52.07 20.86
CA VAL A 91 -52.43 50.96 21.38
C VAL A 91 -53.01 51.31 22.75
N GLU A 92 -54.25 50.90 23.01
CA GLU A 92 -54.97 51.24 24.24
C GLU A 92 -54.35 50.54 25.46
N ALA A 93 -54.13 51.27 26.56
CA ALA A 93 -53.56 50.73 27.78
C ALA A 93 -54.58 49.99 28.65
N TYR A 94 -55.86 50.35 28.54
CA TYR A 94 -56.95 49.89 29.40
C TYR A 94 -58.17 49.50 28.56
N ASP A 95 -58.89 48.48 29.02
CA ASP A 95 -60.17 48.10 28.44
C ASP A 95 -61.31 49.08 28.82
N ALA A 96 -62.52 48.81 28.32
CA ALA A 96 -63.69 49.64 28.59
C ALA A 96 -64.06 49.76 30.09
N ASN A 97 -63.57 48.83 30.92
CA ASN A 97 -63.79 48.79 32.37
C ASN A 97 -62.61 49.39 33.16
N GLY A 98 -61.56 49.88 32.47
CA GLY A 98 -60.36 50.41 33.10
C GLY A 98 -59.33 49.35 33.53
N VAL A 99 -59.46 48.10 33.09
CA VAL A 99 -58.50 47.02 33.37
C VAL A 99 -57.35 47.09 32.37
N ALA A 100 -56.10 47.02 32.84
CA ALA A 100 -54.93 47.12 31.98
C ALA A 100 -54.83 45.94 31.01
N TYR A 101 -54.56 46.23 29.73
CA TYR A 101 -54.25 45.19 28.74
C TYR A 101 -52.85 44.62 28.97
N LYS A 102 -52.72 43.30 28.85
CA LYS A 102 -51.43 42.62 28.74
C LYS A 102 -51.04 42.53 27.27
N TYR A 103 -49.89 43.10 26.92
CA TYR A 103 -49.32 43.02 25.59
C TYR A 103 -48.11 42.10 25.54
N GLU A 104 -48.08 41.24 24.52
CA GLU A 104 -46.98 40.32 24.20
C GLU A 104 -46.74 40.37 22.69
N VAL A 105 -45.54 40.00 22.25
CA VAL A 105 -45.22 39.87 20.83
C VAL A 105 -44.95 38.41 20.50
N LYS A 106 -45.26 38.00 19.27
CA LYS A 106 -44.96 36.68 18.76
C LYS A 106 -44.46 36.79 17.33
N GLU A 107 -43.34 36.15 17.04
CA GLU A 107 -42.89 36.01 15.66
C GLU A 107 -43.66 34.89 14.94
N GLN A 108 -44.00 35.12 13.68
CA GLN A 108 -44.44 34.04 12.80
C GLN A 108 -43.26 33.11 12.46
N PRO A 109 -43.48 31.80 12.28
CA PRO A 109 -42.39 30.85 12.06
C PRO A 109 -41.48 31.23 10.89
N VAL A 110 -40.18 31.26 11.14
CA VAL A 110 -39.15 31.49 10.12
C VAL A 110 -38.42 30.18 9.85
N ALA A 111 -38.47 29.69 8.61
CA ALA A 111 -37.85 28.42 8.24
C ALA A 111 -36.33 28.44 8.52
N GLY A 112 -35.83 27.41 9.22
CA GLY A 112 -34.40 27.29 9.57
C GLY A 112 -33.96 28.08 10.80
N TYR A 113 -34.89 28.69 11.53
CA TYR A 113 -34.59 29.48 12.72
C TYR A 113 -35.47 29.06 13.90
N GLN A 114 -34.89 29.11 15.09
CA GLN A 114 -35.62 29.04 16.35
C GLN A 114 -35.74 30.45 16.93
N SER A 115 -36.96 30.86 17.26
CA SER A 115 -37.27 32.18 17.80
C SER A 115 -37.33 32.14 19.33
N ASP A 116 -36.77 33.16 19.98
CA ASP A 116 -36.84 33.40 21.42
C ASP A 116 -37.26 34.86 21.68
N VAL A 117 -38.17 35.07 22.64
CA VAL A 117 -38.77 36.39 22.92
C VAL A 117 -38.48 36.80 24.35
N HIS A 118 -37.87 37.97 24.52
CA HIS A 118 -37.55 38.56 25.81
C HIS A 118 -38.19 39.96 25.92
N GLY A 119 -39.33 40.03 26.62
CA GLY A 119 -40.17 41.22 26.63
C GLY A 119 -40.78 41.45 25.25
N TYR A 120 -40.25 42.44 24.53
CA TYR A 120 -40.61 42.73 23.14
C TYR A 120 -39.46 42.54 22.16
N ASP A 121 -38.27 42.16 22.63
CA ASP A 121 -37.16 41.85 21.74
C ASP A 121 -37.25 40.39 21.29
N ILE A 122 -36.97 40.17 20.00
CA ILE A 122 -37.03 38.85 19.36
C ILE A 122 -35.60 38.50 18.93
N THR A 123 -35.14 37.31 19.27
CA THR A 123 -33.87 36.76 18.78
C THR A 123 -34.16 35.51 17.98
N ASN A 124 -33.65 35.43 16.75
CA ASN A 124 -33.65 34.17 16.01
C ASN A 124 -32.26 33.58 15.94
N THR A 125 -32.14 32.32 16.38
CA THR A 125 -30.93 31.52 16.24
C THR A 125 -31.09 30.56 15.08
N LYS A 126 -30.07 30.48 14.21
CA LYS A 126 -30.06 29.55 13.07
C LYS A 126 -29.93 28.11 13.58
N VAL A 127 -30.78 27.23 13.06
CA VAL A 127 -30.83 25.81 13.47
C VAL A 127 -30.87 24.90 12.25
N GLY A 128 -30.41 23.66 12.42
CA GLY A 128 -30.43 22.65 11.35
C GLY A 128 -29.74 21.36 11.78
N GLY A 129 -30.02 20.29 11.05
CA GLY A 129 -29.37 18.98 11.20
C GLY A 129 -28.43 18.68 10.03
N THR A 130 -27.41 17.88 10.29
CA THR A 130 -26.50 17.32 9.29
C THR A 130 -26.12 15.89 9.65
N LYS A 131 -25.40 15.23 8.75
CA LYS A 131 -24.77 13.93 8.99
C LYS A 131 -23.35 13.96 8.43
N VAL A 132 -22.50 13.11 8.98
CA VAL A 132 -21.15 12.84 8.46
C VAL A 132 -21.10 11.38 8.06
N GLU A 133 -20.80 11.11 6.80
CA GLU A 133 -20.64 9.76 6.29
C GLU A 133 -19.36 9.65 5.48
N GLY A 134 -18.72 8.49 5.57
CA GLY A 134 -17.45 8.22 4.92
C GLY A 134 -17.20 6.74 4.75
N SER A 135 -16.16 6.44 3.99
CA SER A 135 -15.71 5.08 3.70
C SER A 135 -14.25 4.90 4.06
N LYS A 136 -13.88 3.66 4.35
CA LYS A 136 -12.51 3.23 4.61
C LYS A 136 -11.97 2.42 3.44
N THR A 137 -10.86 2.89 2.90
CA THR A 137 -10.09 2.22 1.84
C THR A 137 -8.78 1.67 2.41
N TRP A 138 -8.40 0.47 1.95
CA TRP A 138 -7.15 -0.20 2.31
C TRP A 138 -6.25 -0.33 1.08
N LYS A 139 -5.06 0.25 1.16
CA LYS A 139 -3.95 0.13 0.22
C LYS A 139 -2.93 -0.83 0.83
N ASP A 140 -3.15 -2.14 0.68
CA ASP A 140 -2.37 -3.17 1.38
C ASP A 140 -2.27 -4.51 0.63
N GLY A 141 -2.56 -4.49 -0.67
CA GLY A 141 -2.57 -5.71 -1.50
C GLY A 141 -3.56 -6.78 -1.04
N ASN A 142 -4.57 -6.41 -0.23
CA ASN A 142 -5.51 -7.35 0.40
C ASN A 142 -4.81 -8.38 1.30
N THR A 143 -3.86 -7.91 2.10
CA THR A 143 -3.13 -8.71 3.09
C THR A 143 -4.06 -9.39 4.12
N LYS A 144 -3.60 -10.53 4.66
CA LYS A 144 -4.29 -11.26 5.73
C LYS A 144 -4.13 -10.61 7.10
N ASP A 145 -3.11 -9.76 7.27
CA ASP A 145 -2.80 -9.10 8.55
C ASP A 145 -3.63 -7.83 8.77
N ARG A 146 -4.67 -7.61 7.97
CA ARG A 146 -5.58 -6.47 8.13
C ARG A 146 -6.38 -6.63 9.43
N PRO A 147 -6.50 -5.59 10.27
CA PRO A 147 -7.33 -5.67 11.47
C PRO A 147 -8.79 -5.92 11.11
N GLU A 148 -9.51 -6.60 12.01
CA GLU A 148 -10.94 -6.89 11.81
C GLU A 148 -11.80 -5.62 11.86
N MET A 149 -11.35 -4.60 12.59
CA MET A 149 -12.03 -3.33 12.80
C MET A 149 -11.05 -2.18 13.06
N ILE A 150 -11.51 -0.96 12.84
CA ILE A 150 -10.85 0.30 13.20
C ILE A 150 -11.80 1.15 14.05
N LYS A 151 -11.27 2.18 14.70
CA LYS A 151 -12.05 3.20 15.39
C LYS A 151 -11.92 4.54 14.69
N VAL A 152 -13.06 5.10 14.28
CA VAL A 152 -13.15 6.41 13.64
C VAL A 152 -13.80 7.38 14.64
N ASP A 153 -13.06 8.41 15.00
CA ASP A 153 -13.52 9.49 15.85
C ASP A 153 -14.17 10.59 14.98
N LEU A 154 -15.35 11.06 15.39
CA LEU A 154 -15.98 12.28 14.88
C LEU A 154 -15.54 13.46 15.75
N LEU A 155 -14.98 14.48 15.10
CA LEU A 155 -14.57 15.72 15.73
C LEU A 155 -15.55 16.83 15.37
N GLN A 156 -15.99 17.57 16.37
CA GLN A 156 -16.75 18.82 16.24
C GLN A 156 -15.87 19.95 16.74
N ASN A 157 -15.54 20.92 15.89
CA ASN A 157 -14.63 22.04 16.18
C ASN A 157 -13.31 21.56 16.84
N GLY A 158 -12.75 20.44 16.37
CA GLY A 158 -11.52 19.85 16.87
C GLY A 158 -11.64 18.99 18.14
N LYS A 159 -12.84 18.86 18.73
CA LYS A 159 -13.09 17.99 19.89
C LYS A 159 -13.77 16.70 19.47
N VAL A 160 -13.27 15.55 19.94
CA VAL A 160 -13.93 14.25 19.75
C VAL A 160 -15.28 14.25 20.49
N ILE A 161 -16.36 13.97 19.77
CA ILE A 161 -17.72 13.90 20.31
C ILE A 161 -18.38 12.52 20.16
N ALA A 162 -17.87 11.68 19.26
CA ALA A 162 -18.32 10.31 19.08
C ALA A 162 -17.19 9.46 18.48
N THR A 163 -17.27 8.15 18.66
CA THR A 163 -16.39 7.16 18.04
C THR A 163 -17.24 6.03 17.50
N GLN A 164 -16.96 5.60 16.27
CA GLN A 164 -17.61 4.45 15.65
C GLN A 164 -16.58 3.36 15.31
N GLU A 165 -16.94 2.12 15.60
CA GLU A 165 -16.20 0.95 15.16
C GLU A 165 -16.61 0.58 13.73
N VAL A 166 -15.62 0.48 12.84
CA VAL A 166 -15.82 0.25 11.41
C VAL A 166 -15.11 -1.04 11.03
N SER A 167 -15.80 -1.94 10.35
CA SER A 167 -15.28 -3.28 10.05
C SER A 167 -15.69 -3.73 8.66
N LYS A 168 -15.24 -4.93 8.27
CA LYS A 168 -15.73 -5.56 7.04
C LYS A 168 -17.24 -5.80 7.06
N ALA A 169 -17.85 -6.03 8.23
CA ALA A 169 -19.29 -6.25 8.36
C ALA A 169 -20.11 -4.99 8.04
N SER A 170 -19.57 -3.80 8.30
CA SER A 170 -20.16 -2.52 7.86
C SER A 170 -19.75 -2.12 6.44
N GLU A 171 -19.20 -3.06 5.66
CA GLU A 171 -18.59 -2.81 4.36
C GLU A 171 -17.55 -1.67 4.38
N TRP A 172 -16.85 -1.49 5.50
CA TRP A 172 -15.91 -0.39 5.70
C TRP A 172 -16.54 1.00 5.54
N LYS A 173 -17.84 1.15 5.77
CA LYS A 173 -18.55 2.43 5.77
C LYS A 173 -18.99 2.79 7.18
N TYR A 174 -19.18 4.09 7.41
CA TYR A 174 -19.64 4.62 8.69
C TYR A 174 -20.47 5.88 8.49
N VAL A 175 -21.34 6.18 9.45
CA VAL A 175 -22.24 7.32 9.41
C VAL A 175 -22.56 7.79 10.84
N PHE A 176 -22.42 9.09 11.04
CA PHE A 176 -22.86 9.81 12.23
C PHE A 176 -24.09 10.65 11.85
N THR A 177 -25.24 10.33 12.42
CA THR A 177 -26.52 11.02 12.17
C THR A 177 -26.84 12.02 13.27
N ASP A 178 -27.90 12.81 13.07
CA ASP A 178 -28.50 13.68 14.09
C ASP A 178 -27.53 14.73 14.66
N LEU A 179 -26.61 15.22 13.81
CA LEU A 179 -25.63 16.23 14.19
C LEU A 179 -26.24 17.62 14.02
N ALA A 180 -26.06 18.50 15.01
CA ALA A 180 -26.44 19.90 14.86
C ALA A 180 -25.56 20.58 13.80
N ALA A 181 -26.13 21.36 12.91
CA ALA A 181 -25.35 22.13 11.94
C ALA A 181 -24.78 23.42 12.53
N TYR A 182 -25.39 23.96 13.59
CA TYR A 182 -25.05 25.25 14.18
C TYR A 182 -25.01 25.20 15.72
N ASP A 183 -24.17 26.04 16.34
CA ASP A 183 -24.11 26.24 17.79
C ASP A 183 -25.25 27.13 18.32
N ALA A 184 -25.22 27.41 19.62
CA ALA A 184 -26.26 28.21 20.29
C ALA A 184 -26.27 29.68 19.81
N GLU A 185 -25.17 30.15 19.25
CA GLU A 185 -24.98 31.47 18.67
C GLU A 185 -25.25 31.49 17.15
N GLY A 186 -25.60 30.34 16.56
CA GLY A 186 -25.89 30.18 15.14
C GLY A 186 -24.66 30.10 14.23
N ASN A 187 -23.47 29.86 14.76
CA ASN A 187 -22.27 29.60 13.96
C ASN A 187 -22.25 28.13 13.51
N ALA A 188 -21.82 27.89 12.28
CA ALA A 188 -21.74 26.53 11.74
C ALA A 188 -20.68 25.69 12.46
N TYR A 189 -21.04 24.47 12.84
CA TYR A 189 -20.05 23.50 13.34
C TYR A 189 -19.17 23.01 12.21
N LYS A 190 -17.86 22.96 12.46
CA LYS A 190 -16.90 22.24 11.61
C LYS A 190 -16.82 20.80 12.07
N TYR A 191 -17.16 19.87 11.17
CA TYR A 191 -17.00 18.44 11.40
C TYR A 191 -15.80 17.89 10.65
N GLU A 192 -15.05 17.02 11.32
CA GLU A 192 -13.89 16.31 10.79
C GLU A 192 -13.89 14.87 11.31
N VAL A 193 -13.17 13.97 10.65
CA VAL A 193 -13.00 12.59 11.09
C VAL A 193 -11.53 12.31 11.31
N LYS A 194 -11.24 11.44 12.28
CA LYS A 194 -9.88 10.97 12.54
C LYS A 194 -9.91 9.49 12.84
N GLU A 195 -9.02 8.73 12.23
CA GLU A 195 -8.80 7.34 12.61
C GLU A 195 -7.87 7.26 13.81
N GLN A 196 -8.17 6.37 14.75
CA GLN A 196 -7.20 5.99 15.77
C GLN A 196 -6.04 5.22 15.14
N PRO A 197 -4.81 5.30 15.70
CA PRO A 197 -3.64 4.63 15.11
C PRO A 197 -3.88 3.14 14.87
N VAL A 198 -3.45 2.66 13.70
CA VAL A 198 -3.49 1.25 13.31
C VAL A 198 -2.07 0.78 13.03
N ASP A 199 -1.62 -0.24 13.76
CA ASP A 199 -0.25 -0.73 13.69
C ASP A 199 0.14 -1.20 12.27
N GLY A 200 1.28 -0.71 11.77
CA GLY A 200 1.78 -1.03 10.43
C GLY A 200 1.03 -0.34 9.29
N TYR A 201 0.24 0.68 9.59
CA TYR A 201 -0.47 1.47 8.58
C TYR A 201 -0.27 2.97 8.79
N LYS A 202 -0.18 3.70 7.68
CA LYS A 202 -0.26 5.16 7.65
C LYS A 202 -1.66 5.56 7.19
N SER A 203 -2.32 6.43 7.96
CA SER A 203 -3.69 6.89 7.72
C SER A 203 -3.72 8.27 7.07
N GLU A 204 -4.58 8.46 6.07
CA GLU A 204 -4.81 9.72 5.37
C GLU A 204 -6.32 9.96 5.22
N VAL A 205 -6.77 11.19 5.45
CA VAL A 205 -8.19 11.58 5.41
C VAL A 205 -8.43 12.58 4.27
N HIS A 206 -9.39 12.28 3.41
CA HIS A 206 -9.83 13.15 2.32
C HIS A 206 -11.33 13.43 2.45
N GLY A 207 -11.69 14.62 2.92
CA GLY A 207 -13.06 14.91 3.34
C GLY A 207 -13.42 14.07 4.55
N TYR A 208 -14.25 13.06 4.35
CA TYR A 208 -14.58 12.04 5.36
C TYR A 208 -14.14 10.63 4.96
N ASP A 209 -13.55 10.44 3.78
CA ASP A 209 -13.01 9.14 3.41
C ASP A 209 -11.62 8.96 4.04
N ILE A 210 -11.36 7.76 4.54
CA ILE A 210 -10.11 7.41 5.21
C ILE A 210 -9.40 6.36 4.36
N THR A 211 -8.11 6.55 4.09
CA THR A 211 -7.27 5.56 3.41
C THR A 211 -6.15 5.11 4.34
N ASN A 212 -6.00 3.79 4.52
CA ASN A 212 -4.82 3.22 5.17
C ASN A 212 -3.89 2.60 4.14
N THR A 213 -2.64 3.05 4.14
CA THR A 213 -1.57 2.47 3.33
C THR A 213 -0.66 1.63 4.22
N LYS A 214 -0.41 0.38 3.83
CA LYS A 214 0.50 -0.51 4.56
C LYS A 214 1.91 0.08 4.52
N VAL A 215 2.55 0.16 5.67
CA VAL A 215 3.92 0.65 5.81
C VAL A 215 4.73 -0.31 6.67
N GLY A 216 6.05 -0.22 6.54
CA GLY A 216 6.99 -1.03 7.30
C GLY A 216 8.39 -0.88 6.74
N GLU A 217 9.37 -1.34 7.50
CA GLU A 217 10.77 -1.36 7.12
C GLU A 217 11.26 -2.81 7.05
N THR A 218 12.29 -3.03 6.25
CA THR A 218 12.99 -4.29 6.09
C THR A 218 14.48 -4.05 5.92
N LYS A 219 15.25 -5.12 5.93
CA LYS A 219 16.68 -5.11 5.63
C LYS A 219 17.01 -6.25 4.68
N VAL A 220 18.05 -6.04 3.88
CA VAL A 220 18.64 -7.05 3.02
C VAL A 220 20.06 -7.31 3.52
N GLU A 221 20.33 -8.53 3.93
CA GLU A 221 21.65 -8.95 4.40
C GLU A 221 22.06 -10.26 3.75
N GLY A 222 23.35 -10.38 3.47
CA GLY A 222 23.90 -11.54 2.79
C GLY A 222 25.39 -11.67 3.01
N THR A 223 25.90 -12.81 2.58
CA THR A 223 27.31 -13.18 2.67
C THR A 223 27.87 -13.46 1.29
N LYS A 224 29.17 -13.21 1.12
CA LYS A 224 29.92 -13.54 -0.09
C LYS A 224 30.82 -14.73 0.17
N THR A 225 30.65 -15.76 -0.64
CA THR A 225 31.46 -16.99 -0.64
C THR A 225 32.34 -17.03 -1.89
N TRP A 226 33.59 -17.47 -1.72
CA TRP A 226 34.55 -17.70 -2.80
C TRP A 226 34.83 -19.20 -2.94
N LYS A 227 34.60 -19.73 -4.14
CA LYS A 227 34.94 -21.08 -4.59
C LYS A 227 36.12 -20.96 -5.56
N ASP A 228 37.32 -20.97 -5.00
CA ASP A 228 38.54 -20.63 -5.74
C ASP A 228 39.81 -21.31 -5.21
N GLY A 229 39.67 -22.32 -4.34
CA GLY A 229 40.82 -22.97 -3.70
C GLY A 229 41.58 -22.09 -2.70
N ASN A 230 40.96 -21.02 -2.18
CA ASN A 230 41.53 -20.08 -1.21
C ASN A 230 42.78 -19.36 -1.74
N VAL A 231 42.72 -18.92 -2.99
CA VAL A 231 43.84 -18.28 -3.70
C VAL A 231 44.16 -16.87 -3.16
N LYS A 232 45.38 -16.39 -3.46
CA LYS A 232 45.90 -15.09 -3.01
C LYS A 232 45.55 -13.93 -3.94
N ASP A 233 45.13 -14.20 -5.17
CA ASP A 233 44.84 -13.23 -6.23
C ASP A 233 43.36 -12.81 -6.27
N ARG A 234 42.67 -12.88 -5.12
CA ARG A 234 41.30 -12.38 -5.00
C ARG A 234 41.26 -10.85 -5.10
N PRO A 235 40.19 -10.28 -5.68
CA PRO A 235 40.02 -8.82 -5.64
C PRO A 235 39.89 -8.35 -4.19
N GLU A 236 40.44 -7.18 -3.89
CA GLU A 236 40.38 -6.59 -2.55
C GLU A 236 38.94 -6.26 -2.13
N MET A 237 38.08 -5.99 -3.12
CA MET A 237 36.70 -5.58 -2.94
C MET A 237 35.84 -5.96 -4.15
N ILE A 238 34.55 -6.14 -3.91
CA ILE A 238 33.51 -6.31 -4.93
C ILE A 238 32.42 -5.25 -4.73
N LYS A 239 31.62 -5.03 -5.77
CA LYS A 239 30.44 -4.15 -5.71
C LYS A 239 29.17 -4.98 -5.84
N ILE A 240 28.29 -4.83 -4.85
CA ILE A 240 26.97 -5.46 -4.83
C ILE A 240 25.92 -4.38 -4.95
N ASP A 241 25.11 -4.48 -6.00
CA ASP A 241 23.96 -3.63 -6.24
C ASP A 241 22.73 -4.21 -5.52
N LEU A 242 22.00 -3.35 -4.80
CA LEU A 242 20.66 -3.62 -4.31
C LEU A 242 19.65 -3.16 -5.35
N LEU A 243 18.78 -4.08 -5.76
CA LEU A 243 17.70 -3.82 -6.68
C LEU A 243 16.37 -3.80 -5.94
N GLN A 244 15.56 -2.78 -6.19
CA GLN A 244 14.17 -2.68 -5.76
C GLN A 244 13.28 -2.74 -7.01
N ASN A 245 12.42 -3.76 -7.09
CA ASN A 245 11.58 -4.04 -8.27
C ASN A 245 12.36 -4.02 -9.59
N GLY A 246 13.58 -4.57 -9.59
CA GLY A 246 14.45 -4.65 -10.77
C GLY A 246 15.27 -3.38 -11.06
N LYS A 247 15.12 -2.29 -10.30
CA LYS A 247 15.92 -1.07 -10.44
C LYS A 247 17.01 -1.00 -9.37
N VAL A 248 18.24 -0.70 -9.76
CA VAL A 248 19.33 -0.44 -8.80
C VAL A 248 19.02 0.82 -8.00
N ILE A 249 19.01 0.70 -6.68
CA ILE A 249 18.74 1.82 -5.74
C ILE A 249 19.93 2.13 -4.82
N ALA A 250 20.85 1.18 -4.66
CA ALA A 250 22.06 1.36 -3.89
C ALA A 250 23.15 0.39 -4.37
N THR A 251 24.41 0.74 -4.12
CA THR A 251 25.57 -0.12 -4.34
C THR A 251 26.40 -0.13 -3.07
N LYS A 252 26.89 -1.31 -2.67
CA LYS A 252 27.77 -1.47 -1.51
C LYS A 252 29.07 -2.14 -1.92
N GLU A 253 30.17 -1.60 -1.41
CA GLU A 253 31.49 -2.19 -1.52
C GLU A 253 31.69 -3.20 -0.39
N VAL A 254 32.14 -4.40 -0.73
CA VAL A 254 32.30 -5.52 0.19
C VAL A 254 33.71 -6.08 0.05
N SER A 255 34.39 -6.29 1.17
CA SER A 255 35.79 -6.72 1.21
C SER A 255 36.02 -7.75 2.31
N ALA A 256 37.24 -8.31 2.34
CA ALA A 256 37.66 -9.23 3.39
C ALA A 256 37.64 -8.59 4.80
N ALA A 257 37.86 -7.27 4.91
CA ALA A 257 37.84 -6.56 6.19
C ALA A 257 36.46 -6.58 6.86
N GLY A 258 35.38 -6.61 6.06
CA GLY A 258 34.00 -6.80 6.52
C GLY A 258 33.58 -8.27 6.60
N GLU A 259 34.54 -9.20 6.63
CA GLU A 259 34.31 -10.66 6.60
C GLU A 259 33.44 -11.10 5.41
N TRP A 260 33.49 -10.38 4.29
CA TRP A 260 32.65 -10.65 3.12
C TRP A 260 31.13 -10.64 3.42
N LYS A 261 30.71 -9.89 4.44
CA LYS A 261 29.30 -9.68 4.80
C LYS A 261 28.83 -8.30 4.38
N TYR A 262 27.55 -8.18 4.08
CA TYR A 262 26.95 -6.89 3.74
C TYR A 262 25.49 -6.82 4.18
N ALA A 263 25.04 -5.60 4.41
CA ALA A 263 23.67 -5.29 4.77
C ALA A 263 23.25 -3.93 4.20
N PHE A 264 21.99 -3.84 3.76
CA PHE A 264 21.26 -2.62 3.45
C PHE A 264 20.10 -2.52 4.45
N THR A 265 20.08 -1.48 5.27
CA THR A 265 19.10 -1.26 6.34
C THR A 265 18.10 -0.18 5.95
N ASP A 266 17.05 -0.02 6.77
CA ASP A 266 16.09 1.09 6.67
C ASP A 266 15.39 1.15 5.30
N LEU A 267 15.16 -0.03 4.71
CA LEU A 267 14.49 -0.16 3.42
C LEU A 267 12.98 -0.18 3.63
N ALA A 268 12.24 0.65 2.91
CA ALA A 268 10.79 0.55 2.91
C ALA A 268 10.35 -0.85 2.46
N ALA A 269 9.43 -1.49 3.20
CA ALA A 269 8.90 -2.80 2.83
C ALA A 269 7.79 -2.69 1.78
N TYR A 270 7.10 -1.54 1.70
CA TYR A 270 5.93 -1.33 0.84
C TYR A 270 6.01 0.02 0.11
N ASP A 271 5.42 0.08 -1.08
CA ASP A 271 5.27 1.31 -1.86
C ASP A 271 4.12 2.21 -1.37
N GLU A 272 3.90 3.34 -2.05
CA GLU A 272 2.83 4.30 -1.75
C GLU A 272 1.40 3.74 -1.89
N ASN A 273 1.26 2.56 -2.51
CA ASN A 273 0.00 1.83 -2.65
C ASN A 273 -0.06 0.60 -1.71
N GLY A 274 0.91 0.47 -0.81
CA GLY A 274 1.01 -0.64 0.14
C GLY A 274 1.34 -1.98 -0.51
N VAL A 275 1.93 -1.97 -1.71
CA VAL A 275 2.41 -3.17 -2.40
C VAL A 275 3.84 -3.45 -1.94
N ALA A 276 4.13 -4.70 -1.56
CA ALA A 276 5.43 -5.08 -1.07
C ALA A 276 6.52 -4.91 -2.14
N TYR A 277 7.64 -4.27 -1.76
CA TYR A 277 8.81 -4.19 -2.62
C TYR A 277 9.48 -5.56 -2.74
N LYS A 278 9.86 -5.92 -3.97
CA LYS A 278 10.75 -7.04 -4.22
C LYS A 278 12.19 -6.53 -4.19
N TYR A 279 12.96 -7.00 -3.21
CA TYR A 279 14.39 -6.74 -3.14
C TYR A 279 15.20 -7.92 -3.68
N GLU A 280 16.23 -7.60 -4.44
CA GLU A 280 17.19 -8.56 -5.01
C GLU A 280 18.59 -7.96 -4.94
N VAL A 281 19.60 -8.81 -4.99
CA VAL A 281 21.00 -8.39 -5.03
C VAL A 281 21.64 -8.86 -6.32
N LYS A 282 22.56 -8.06 -6.85
CA LYS A 282 23.36 -8.42 -8.01
C LYS A 282 24.79 -8.00 -7.78
N GLU A 283 25.73 -8.91 -8.01
CA GLU A 283 27.13 -8.55 -8.04
C GLU A 283 27.49 -7.94 -9.40
N GLN A 284 28.31 -6.90 -9.39
CA GLN A 284 28.95 -6.42 -10.61
C GLN A 284 29.97 -7.45 -11.11
N PRO A 285 30.24 -7.53 -12.43
CA PRO A 285 31.16 -8.52 -12.98
C PRO A 285 32.53 -8.48 -12.29
N VAL A 286 33.05 -9.67 -11.97
CA VAL A 286 34.39 -9.87 -11.41
C VAL A 286 35.18 -10.74 -12.37
N ASP A 287 36.28 -10.20 -12.89
CA ASP A 287 37.10 -10.88 -13.89
C ASP A 287 37.60 -12.25 -13.40
N GLY A 288 37.44 -13.28 -14.24
CA GLY A 288 37.84 -14.65 -13.90
C GLY A 288 36.88 -15.41 -12.98
N TYR A 289 35.72 -14.83 -12.66
CA TYR A 289 34.71 -15.47 -11.80
C TYR A 289 33.34 -15.50 -12.44
N LYS A 290 32.60 -16.57 -12.15
CA LYS A 290 31.18 -16.70 -12.42
C LYS A 290 30.41 -16.52 -11.11
N SER A 291 29.46 -15.59 -11.09
CA SER A 291 28.64 -15.26 -9.92
C SER A 291 27.31 -16.01 -9.94
N GLU A 292 26.88 -16.49 -8.76
CA GLU A 292 25.58 -17.09 -8.51
C GLU A 292 24.97 -16.49 -7.23
N VAL A 293 23.68 -16.12 -7.28
CA VAL A 293 22.94 -15.54 -6.15
C VAL A 293 21.88 -16.52 -5.67
N LYS A 294 21.87 -16.82 -4.36
CA LYS A 294 20.84 -17.65 -3.69
C LYS A 294 20.25 -16.88 -2.53
N GLY A 295 19.00 -16.43 -2.68
CA GLY A 295 18.42 -15.45 -1.77
C GLY A 295 19.21 -14.14 -1.85
N TYR A 296 19.99 -13.83 -0.82
CA TYR A 296 20.92 -12.71 -0.80
C TYR A 296 22.38 -13.15 -0.64
N ASP A 297 22.67 -14.44 -0.53
CA ASP A 297 24.05 -14.91 -0.51
C ASP A 297 24.58 -14.99 -1.94
N ILE A 298 25.82 -14.56 -2.12
CA ILE A 298 26.50 -14.56 -3.41
C ILE A 298 27.67 -15.54 -3.35
N THR A 299 27.78 -16.39 -4.36
CA THR A 299 28.93 -17.29 -4.53
C THR A 299 29.66 -16.92 -5.82
N ASN A 300 30.97 -16.68 -5.74
CA ASN A 300 31.83 -16.63 -6.93
C ASN A 300 32.60 -17.94 -7.07
N THR A 301 32.50 -18.54 -8.25
CA THR A 301 33.30 -19.70 -8.64
C THR A 301 34.34 -19.27 -9.66
N ARG A 302 35.60 -19.62 -9.43
CA ARG A 302 36.71 -19.34 -10.36
C ARG A 302 36.47 -20.08 -11.67
N VAL A 303 36.66 -19.39 -12.78
CA VAL A 303 36.48 -19.95 -14.14
C VAL A 303 37.63 -19.53 -15.04
N GLY A 304 37.83 -20.29 -16.11
CA GLY A 304 38.87 -20.03 -17.10
C GLY A 304 39.04 -21.23 -18.00
N GLU A 305 39.80 -21.04 -19.07
CA GLU A 305 40.13 -22.08 -20.04
C GLU A 305 41.65 -22.26 -20.13
N THR A 306 42.07 -23.44 -20.52
CA THR A 306 43.46 -23.82 -20.77
C THR A 306 43.54 -24.72 -21.99
N LYS A 307 44.77 -25.03 -22.40
CA LYS A 307 45.06 -25.99 -23.47
C LYS A 307 46.23 -26.87 -23.08
N VAL A 308 46.24 -28.08 -23.61
CA VAL A 308 47.35 -29.04 -23.47
C VAL A 308 47.93 -29.28 -24.85
N GLU A 309 49.20 -28.94 -25.03
CA GLU A 309 49.95 -29.10 -26.27
C GLU A 309 51.23 -29.87 -26.00
N GLY A 310 51.56 -30.79 -26.90
CA GLY A 310 52.73 -31.64 -26.75
C GLY A 310 53.22 -32.16 -28.09
N THR A 311 54.43 -32.71 -28.06
CA THR A 311 55.11 -33.30 -29.21
C THR A 311 55.45 -34.76 -28.95
N LYS A 312 55.49 -35.55 -30.01
CA LYS A 312 55.95 -36.93 -29.97
C LYS A 312 57.34 -37.04 -30.59
N THR A 313 58.28 -37.56 -29.80
CA THR A 313 59.65 -37.84 -30.23
C THR A 313 59.90 -39.35 -30.29
N TRP A 314 60.60 -39.79 -31.34
CA TRP A 314 61.03 -41.18 -31.52
C TRP A 314 62.55 -41.27 -31.36
N LYS A 315 63.01 -42.12 -30.43
CA LYS A 315 64.42 -42.50 -30.23
C LYS A 315 64.60 -43.94 -30.69
N ASP A 316 64.67 -44.12 -32.01
CA ASP A 316 64.57 -45.43 -32.66
C ASP A 316 65.47 -45.59 -33.91
N ASP A 317 66.41 -44.68 -34.12
CA ASP A 317 67.29 -44.62 -35.29
C ASP A 317 66.54 -44.73 -36.65
N ASN A 318 65.34 -44.13 -36.74
CA ASN A 318 64.47 -44.18 -37.92
C ASN A 318 64.08 -45.61 -38.33
N ALA A 319 63.67 -46.40 -37.34
CA ALA A 319 63.24 -47.77 -37.55
C ALA A 319 62.13 -47.90 -38.62
N LYS A 320 62.25 -48.91 -39.49
CA LYS A 320 61.32 -49.16 -40.60
C LYS A 320 59.94 -49.67 -40.15
N ASP A 321 59.86 -50.17 -38.92
CA ASP A 321 58.67 -50.75 -38.28
C ASP A 321 57.95 -49.76 -37.35
N ARG A 322 58.29 -48.46 -37.41
CA ARG A 322 57.59 -47.42 -36.65
C ARG A 322 56.09 -47.43 -36.99
N PRO A 323 55.19 -47.40 -35.99
CA PRO A 323 53.76 -47.35 -36.25
C PRO A 323 53.40 -46.06 -36.99
N LYS A 324 52.37 -46.12 -37.84
CA LYS A 324 51.90 -44.97 -38.63
C LYS A 324 51.23 -43.89 -37.76
N MET A 325 50.77 -44.27 -36.56
CA MET A 325 50.03 -43.44 -35.64
C MET A 325 50.18 -43.95 -34.21
N ILE A 326 49.96 -43.07 -33.24
CA ILE A 326 49.82 -43.41 -31.82
C ILE A 326 48.49 -42.85 -31.30
N LYS A 327 48.06 -43.33 -30.12
CA LYS A 327 46.92 -42.79 -29.39
C LYS A 327 47.41 -42.13 -28.11
N VAL A 328 47.12 -40.84 -27.98
CA VAL A 328 47.43 -40.04 -26.78
C VAL A 328 46.14 -39.75 -26.05
N ASP A 329 46.04 -40.26 -24.83
CA ASP A 329 44.94 -39.99 -23.92
C ASP A 329 45.22 -38.70 -23.11
N LEU A 330 44.25 -37.81 -23.05
CA LEU A 330 44.22 -36.67 -22.12
C LEU A 330 43.51 -37.10 -20.84
N LEU A 331 44.20 -36.93 -19.71
CA LEU A 331 43.68 -37.21 -18.38
C LEU A 331 43.39 -35.88 -17.66
N GLN A 332 42.21 -35.79 -17.05
CA GLN A 332 41.81 -34.73 -16.14
C GLN A 332 41.64 -35.33 -14.74
N ASN A 333 42.43 -34.87 -13.77
CA ASN A 333 42.46 -35.41 -12.41
C ASN A 333 42.58 -36.95 -12.37
N GLY A 334 43.39 -37.52 -13.28
CA GLY A 334 43.62 -38.96 -13.40
C GLY A 334 42.56 -39.75 -14.19
N LYS A 335 41.50 -39.12 -14.69
CA LYS A 335 40.47 -39.76 -15.53
C LYS A 335 40.68 -39.40 -17.00
N VAL A 336 40.66 -40.39 -17.90
CA VAL A 336 40.69 -40.15 -19.35
C VAL A 336 39.41 -39.42 -19.77
N ILE A 337 39.57 -38.27 -20.44
CA ILE A 337 38.45 -37.44 -20.91
C ILE A 337 38.44 -37.27 -22.43
N ALA A 338 39.57 -37.50 -23.10
CA ALA A 338 39.68 -37.46 -24.55
C ALA A 338 40.86 -38.32 -25.01
N THR A 339 40.81 -38.78 -26.26
CA THR A 339 41.92 -39.48 -26.93
C THR A 339 42.13 -38.84 -28.28
N LYS A 340 43.40 -38.62 -28.66
CA LYS A 340 43.78 -38.08 -29.97
C LYS A 340 44.72 -39.04 -30.68
N GLU A 341 44.45 -39.28 -31.94
CA GLU A 341 45.34 -40.00 -32.84
C GLU A 341 46.37 -39.02 -33.39
N VAL A 342 47.65 -39.39 -33.32
CA VAL A 342 48.78 -38.53 -33.72
C VAL A 342 49.66 -39.30 -34.70
N SER A 343 49.93 -38.70 -35.84
CA SER A 343 50.67 -39.33 -36.93
C SER A 343 51.79 -38.43 -37.47
N ALA A 344 52.52 -38.95 -38.46
CA ALA A 344 53.50 -38.15 -39.19
C ALA A 344 52.85 -36.99 -39.98
N ALA A 345 51.58 -37.11 -40.38
CA ALA A 345 50.86 -36.05 -41.09
C ALA A 345 50.60 -34.83 -40.18
N ASP A 346 50.51 -35.05 -38.87
CA ASP A 346 50.35 -34.02 -37.85
C ASP A 346 51.71 -33.45 -37.38
N GLU A 347 52.79 -33.77 -38.10
CA GLU A 347 54.18 -33.52 -37.70
C GLU A 347 54.49 -34.03 -36.29
N TRP A 348 53.80 -35.10 -35.84
CA TRP A 348 53.92 -35.63 -34.49
C TRP A 348 53.61 -34.62 -33.37
N LYS A 349 52.77 -33.61 -33.66
CA LYS A 349 52.28 -32.62 -32.69
C LYS A 349 50.82 -32.87 -32.37
N TYR A 350 50.41 -32.52 -31.16
CA TYR A 350 49.01 -32.61 -30.77
C TYR A 350 48.61 -31.51 -29.79
N ALA A 351 47.31 -31.21 -29.80
CA ALA A 351 46.71 -30.18 -28.98
C ALA A 351 45.29 -30.60 -28.56
N PHE A 352 44.94 -30.31 -27.31
CA PHE A 352 43.59 -30.33 -26.75
C PHE A 352 43.26 -28.91 -26.29
N THR A 353 42.27 -28.27 -26.91
CA THR A 353 41.87 -26.88 -26.65
C THR A 353 40.57 -26.81 -25.85
N ASP A 354 40.21 -25.60 -25.41
CA ASP A 354 38.91 -25.30 -24.76
C ASP A 354 38.67 -26.14 -23.51
N LEU A 355 39.75 -26.45 -22.78
CA LEU A 355 39.70 -27.22 -21.55
C LEU A 355 39.37 -26.29 -20.39
N ALA A 356 38.36 -26.62 -19.58
CA ALA A 356 38.09 -25.87 -18.35
C ALA A 356 39.34 -25.89 -17.45
N ALA A 357 39.77 -24.74 -16.95
CA ALA A 357 40.90 -24.66 -16.04
C ALA A 357 40.53 -25.05 -14.59
N TYR A 358 39.24 -24.92 -14.22
CA TYR A 358 38.75 -25.11 -12.85
C TYR A 358 37.49 -25.96 -12.77
N ASP A 359 37.32 -26.69 -11.68
CA ASP A 359 36.13 -27.48 -11.37
C ASP A 359 34.96 -26.63 -10.82
N ALA A 360 33.84 -27.29 -10.45
CA ALA A 360 32.64 -26.62 -9.94
C ALA A 360 32.84 -25.98 -8.55
N GLU A 361 33.91 -26.34 -7.86
CA GLU A 361 34.37 -25.81 -6.59
C GLU A 361 35.49 -24.75 -6.78
N GLY A 362 35.89 -24.49 -8.03
CA GLY A 362 36.91 -23.52 -8.40
C GLY A 362 38.35 -24.00 -8.16
N ASN A 363 38.58 -25.30 -7.96
CA ASN A 363 39.92 -25.87 -7.87
C ASN A 363 40.49 -26.12 -9.26
N ALA A 364 41.78 -25.90 -9.44
CA ALA A 364 42.44 -26.11 -10.73
C ALA A 364 42.42 -27.59 -11.13
N TYR A 365 42.04 -27.86 -12.38
CA TYR A 365 42.17 -29.19 -12.95
C TYR A 365 43.64 -29.52 -13.19
N LYS A 366 44.06 -30.73 -12.79
CA LYS A 366 45.35 -31.30 -13.18
C LYS A 366 45.18 -32.03 -14.50
N TYR A 367 45.85 -31.54 -15.53
CA TYR A 367 45.90 -32.19 -16.83
C TYR A 367 47.21 -32.94 -17.04
N GLU A 368 47.12 -34.17 -17.52
CA GLU A 368 48.23 -35.06 -17.84
C GLU A 368 47.96 -35.77 -19.17
N VAL A 369 49.02 -36.26 -19.82
CA VAL A 369 48.91 -37.04 -21.05
C VAL A 369 49.47 -38.43 -20.83
N LYS A 370 48.88 -39.42 -21.49
CA LYS A 370 49.37 -40.80 -21.48
C LYS A 370 49.30 -41.37 -22.88
N GLU A 371 50.38 -42.00 -23.33
CA GLU A 371 50.35 -42.78 -24.56
C GLU A 371 49.76 -44.18 -24.29
N GLN A 372 48.89 -44.65 -25.18
CA GLN A 372 48.48 -46.05 -25.17
C GLN A 372 49.67 -46.94 -25.55
N PRO A 373 49.75 -48.19 -25.03
CA PRO A 373 50.90 -49.06 -25.28
C PRO A 373 51.21 -49.22 -26.77
N VAL A 374 52.47 -48.96 -27.15
CA VAL A 374 52.98 -49.15 -28.50
C VAL A 374 53.92 -50.35 -28.49
N ASN A 375 53.62 -51.37 -29.29
CA ASN A 375 54.40 -52.61 -29.30
C ASN A 375 55.87 -52.34 -29.69
N GLY A 376 56.82 -52.89 -28.92
CA GLY A 376 58.26 -52.73 -29.15
C GLY A 376 58.86 -51.39 -28.69
N TYR A 377 58.09 -50.55 -27.98
CA TYR A 377 58.57 -49.26 -27.50
C TYR A 377 58.27 -49.05 -26.01
N LYS A 378 59.26 -48.48 -25.31
CA LYS A 378 59.08 -47.92 -23.98
C LYS A 378 58.74 -46.42 -24.08
N SER A 379 57.63 -46.03 -23.47
CA SER A 379 57.12 -44.65 -23.49
C SER A 379 57.49 -43.90 -22.21
N GLU A 380 57.94 -42.66 -22.36
CA GLU A 380 58.26 -41.72 -21.28
C GLU A 380 57.58 -40.37 -21.55
N VAL A 381 56.94 -39.80 -20.54
CA VAL A 381 56.23 -38.51 -20.62
C VAL A 381 56.96 -37.47 -19.78
N HIS A 382 57.31 -36.34 -20.39
CA HIS A 382 57.92 -35.19 -19.73
C HIS A 382 57.06 -33.95 -19.96
N GLY A 383 56.33 -33.52 -18.93
CA GLY A 383 55.28 -32.50 -19.10
C GLY A 383 54.17 -33.05 -20.00
N TYR A 384 54.08 -32.51 -21.21
CA TYR A 384 53.17 -33.00 -22.25
C TYR A 384 53.91 -33.59 -23.47
N ASP A 385 55.24 -33.61 -23.47
CA ASP A 385 56.00 -34.26 -24.53
C ASP A 385 56.16 -35.75 -24.25
N ILE A 386 55.98 -36.56 -25.29
CA ILE A 386 56.06 -38.01 -25.21
C ILE A 386 57.30 -38.46 -25.99
N THR A 387 58.14 -39.29 -25.38
CA THR A 387 59.29 -39.91 -26.03
C THR A 387 59.13 -41.42 -26.05
N ASN A 388 59.19 -42.03 -27.23
CA ASN A 388 59.34 -43.49 -27.35
C ASN A 388 60.78 -43.86 -27.60
N THR A 389 61.31 -44.78 -26.82
CA THR A 389 62.61 -45.42 -27.05
C THR A 389 62.37 -46.87 -27.46
N LYS A 390 63.01 -47.32 -28.55
CA LYS A 390 62.86 -48.69 -29.02
C LYS A 390 63.45 -49.66 -28.01
N ASP A 391 62.70 -50.69 -27.61
CA ASP A 391 63.19 -51.66 -26.65
C ASP A 391 64.30 -52.53 -27.28
N PRO A 392 65.49 -52.65 -26.67
CA PRO A 392 66.59 -53.45 -27.20
C PRO A 392 66.38 -54.97 -27.09
N LYS A 393 65.20 -55.42 -26.63
CA LYS A 393 64.85 -56.84 -26.45
C LYS A 393 63.44 -57.13 -26.96
N ASP A 394 63.32 -57.46 -28.25
CA ASP A 394 62.73 -58.74 -28.69
C ASP A 394 63.03 -58.99 -30.19
N PRO A 395 63.73 -60.07 -30.58
CA PRO A 395 63.81 -60.44 -31.98
C PRO A 395 62.50 -61.08 -32.41
N SER A 396 61.70 -60.33 -33.19
CA SER A 396 60.88 -60.82 -34.30
C SER A 396 60.16 -62.17 -34.08
N THR A 397 58.85 -62.14 -33.84
CA THR A 397 57.95 -63.15 -34.41
C THR A 397 56.75 -62.50 -35.09
N ASP A 398 56.64 -62.81 -36.38
CA ASP A 398 55.57 -62.50 -37.34
C ASP A 398 54.16 -62.90 -36.83
N PRO A 399 53.07 -62.30 -37.34
CA PRO A 399 51.71 -62.58 -36.94
C PRO A 399 51.19 -63.86 -37.61
N LYS A 400 50.67 -64.79 -36.80
CA LYS A 400 49.77 -65.85 -37.27
C LYS A 400 48.33 -65.55 -36.83
N ASP A 401 47.49 -65.32 -37.81
CA ASP A 401 46.04 -65.53 -37.71
C ASP A 401 45.76 -67.01 -37.40
N PRO A 402 44.81 -67.31 -36.49
CA PRO A 402 43.84 -68.31 -36.87
C PRO A 402 42.41 -67.91 -36.49
N SER A 403 41.59 -67.73 -37.52
CA SER A 403 40.19 -68.15 -37.53
C SER A 403 40.10 -69.67 -37.28
N VAL A 404 39.48 -70.12 -36.17
CA VAL A 404 38.61 -71.32 -36.13
C VAL A 404 37.54 -71.20 -35.03
N ASP A 405 36.31 -71.46 -35.46
CA ASP A 405 35.02 -71.62 -34.80
C ASP A 405 34.93 -72.82 -33.82
N SER A 406 34.25 -72.69 -32.66
CA SER A 406 33.35 -73.73 -32.08
C SER A 406 32.84 -73.45 -30.65
N LYS A 407 31.51 -73.31 -30.56
CA LYS A 407 30.54 -73.93 -29.61
C LYS A 407 30.98 -74.33 -28.17
N ASN A 408 30.31 -73.68 -27.20
CA ASN A 408 29.69 -74.15 -25.92
C ASN A 408 29.50 -75.67 -25.67
N PRO A 409 29.15 -76.18 -24.43
CA PRO A 409 29.08 -75.59 -23.05
C PRO A 409 29.58 -76.60 -21.94
N PRO A 410 29.01 -76.76 -20.70
CA PRO A 410 28.97 -75.92 -19.47
C PRO A 410 29.55 -76.62 -18.18
N THR A 411 29.35 -75.97 -17.00
CA THR A 411 28.86 -76.50 -15.68
C THR A 411 29.78 -76.50 -14.42
N GLN A 412 29.32 -75.76 -13.37
CA GLN A 412 29.30 -75.99 -11.89
C GLN A 412 30.62 -76.28 -11.09
N GLU A 413 30.80 -75.96 -9.79
CA GLU A 413 29.95 -75.54 -8.66
C GLU A 413 30.83 -75.07 -7.45
N ASN A 414 30.28 -74.18 -6.60
CA ASN A 414 30.39 -74.09 -5.11
C ASN A 414 31.76 -73.81 -4.41
N ALA A 415 31.89 -73.06 -3.29
CA ALA A 415 30.95 -72.66 -2.23
C ALA A 415 31.41 -71.41 -1.44
N LYS A 416 30.44 -70.55 -1.05
CA LYS A 416 30.08 -70.01 0.30
C LYS A 416 31.20 -69.76 1.35
N THR A 417 31.24 -68.74 2.21
CA THR A 417 30.34 -67.65 2.68
C THR A 417 31.12 -66.81 3.72
N SER A 418 30.83 -65.50 3.86
CA SER A 418 30.60 -64.83 5.16
C SER A 418 30.12 -63.39 4.94
N VAL A 419 29.22 -62.94 5.81
CA VAL A 419 28.32 -61.80 5.72
C VAL A 419 28.68 -60.77 6.79
N TRP A 420 28.62 -59.46 6.50
CA TRP A 420 27.90 -58.49 7.34
C TRP A 420 27.66 -57.14 6.65
N LEU A 421 26.41 -56.66 6.74
CA LEU A 421 25.90 -55.33 6.39
C LEU A 421 25.76 -54.50 7.70
N PRO A 422 25.51 -53.17 7.63
CA PRO A 422 24.11 -52.75 7.71
C PRO A 422 23.68 -51.66 6.70
N LYS A 423 22.34 -51.61 6.51
CA LYS A 423 21.51 -50.65 5.75
C LYS A 423 21.32 -49.34 6.55
N THR A 424 20.97 -48.20 5.94
CA THR A 424 19.62 -47.71 5.52
C THR A 424 19.84 -46.25 5.08
N GLY A 425 19.09 -45.55 4.23
CA GLY A 425 17.76 -45.66 3.62
C GLY A 425 17.30 -44.20 3.36
N GLY A 426 16.57 -43.92 2.27
CA GLY A 426 15.95 -42.60 2.07
C GLY A 426 15.67 -42.23 0.61
N THR A 427 14.40 -42.22 0.26
CA THR A 427 13.77 -42.00 -1.05
C THR A 427 13.61 -40.53 -1.45
N SER A 428 13.63 -40.23 -2.77
CA SER A 428 12.75 -39.23 -3.42
C SER A 428 12.76 -39.46 -4.95
N MET A 429 11.68 -39.97 -5.54
CA MET A 429 10.61 -39.20 -6.23
C MET A 429 11.09 -38.35 -7.42
N ASP A 430 10.57 -38.74 -8.58
CA ASP A 430 10.65 -38.09 -9.89
C ASP A 430 10.18 -36.62 -9.88
N MET A 431 10.85 -35.77 -10.68
CA MET A 431 10.17 -34.98 -11.72
C MET A 431 11.19 -34.24 -12.63
N ILE A 432 11.29 -34.74 -13.87
CA ILE A 432 11.27 -34.02 -15.16
C ILE A 432 11.84 -32.58 -15.19
N SER A 433 12.92 -32.38 -15.95
CA SER A 433 13.08 -31.16 -16.77
C SER A 433 13.98 -31.45 -17.98
N TYR A 434 13.34 -31.71 -19.12
CA TYR A 434 13.92 -31.42 -20.43
C TYR A 434 13.88 -29.91 -20.64
N ILE A 435 14.93 -29.32 -21.22
CA ILE A 435 14.88 -28.33 -22.31
C ILE A 435 16.29 -28.27 -22.93
N ALA A 436 16.49 -29.07 -23.98
CA ALA A 436 17.08 -28.61 -25.23
C ALA A 436 15.85 -28.37 -26.14
N GLY A 437 15.66 -27.23 -26.79
CA GLY A 437 16.52 -26.67 -27.81
C GLY A 437 15.80 -26.79 -29.16
N MET A 438 15.47 -25.65 -29.76
CA MET A 438 15.09 -25.39 -31.17
C MET A 438 13.61 -25.12 -31.52
N LEU A 439 13.35 -23.82 -31.73
CA LEU A 439 12.78 -23.18 -32.92
C LEU A 439 12.21 -24.08 -34.04
N LEU A 440 10.96 -23.79 -34.46
CA LEU A 440 10.61 -23.37 -35.83
C LEU A 440 9.10 -23.01 -35.98
N LEU A 441 8.87 -21.75 -36.36
CA LEU A 441 7.88 -21.17 -37.29
C LEU A 441 6.40 -21.68 -37.37
N ALA A 442 5.52 -20.71 -37.06
CA ALA A 442 4.47 -20.14 -37.91
C ALA A 442 3.04 -20.76 -38.02
N LEU A 443 2.09 -19.81 -37.95
CA LEU A 443 0.74 -19.74 -38.55
C LEU A 443 -0.50 -20.29 -37.82
N GLY A 444 -1.50 -19.40 -37.76
CA GLY A 444 -2.92 -19.67 -37.49
C GLY A 444 -3.30 -19.47 -36.03
N GLY A 445 -4.23 -18.61 -35.63
CA GLY A 445 -5.34 -18.02 -36.35
C GLY A 445 -6.45 -17.77 -35.33
N PHE A 446 -6.69 -16.49 -35.08
CA PHE A 446 -7.88 -15.88 -34.48
C PHE A 446 -9.15 -16.76 -34.53
N VAL A 447 -9.71 -17.18 -33.38
CA VAL A 447 -11.15 -17.43 -33.24
C VAL A 447 -11.62 -17.01 -31.85
N PHE A 448 -12.30 -15.88 -31.83
CA PHE A 448 -13.13 -15.36 -30.75
C PHE A 448 -14.52 -16.00 -30.87
N VAL A 449 -14.95 -16.80 -29.89
CA VAL A 449 -16.38 -17.15 -29.73
C VAL A 449 -16.75 -17.04 -28.26
N ARG A 450 -17.49 -15.99 -27.93
CA ARG A 450 -18.47 -16.04 -26.85
C ARG A 450 -19.73 -15.32 -27.29
N GLN A 451 -20.66 -16.09 -27.84
CA GLN A 451 -22.06 -15.74 -27.88
C GLN A 451 -22.59 -15.66 -26.44
N ARG A 452 -23.32 -14.59 -26.13
CA ARG A 452 -24.56 -14.71 -25.35
C ARG A 452 -25.53 -13.60 -25.75
N MET A 453 -26.63 -14.05 -26.37
CA MET A 453 -27.95 -13.41 -26.31
C MET A 453 -28.26 -13.10 -24.83
N ARG A 454 -28.90 -12.00 -24.45
CA ARG A 454 -30.14 -11.40 -24.93
C ARG A 454 -30.26 -9.99 -24.36
#